data_AF-A0A9N9NXL9-F1
#
_entry.id   AF-A0A9N9NXL9-F1
#
_cell.length_a   1.000
_cell.length_b   1.000
_cell.length_c   1.000
_cell.angle_alpha   90.00
_cell.angle_beta   90.00
_cell.angle_gamma   90.00
#
_symmetry.space_group_name_H-M   'P 1'
#
loop_
_entity.id
_entity.type
_entity.pdbx_description
1 polymer ?
#
loop_
_entity_poly.entity_id
_entity_poly.type
_entity_poly.pdbx_seq_one_letter_code
_entity_poly.pdbx_strand_id
1 'polypeptide(L)'
;FGESVGYDNTAGTNHYHMPLLLFVIQDDNIKSQIAAQALISNETAESYQWVLHITKKATQKRVPNIFVIDSDPAMKSAISTEYPTTHHILCIWHLKENLKKMLHEKLGPTFVDFYSAFWRCHNSDISDLFYYYWKELIENYPAANQYFQKHLYKWRKS
;
A
#
# COMPACT_ATOMS: atom_id res chain seq x y z
N PHE A 1 10.64 -17.09 11.20
CA PHE A 1 9.37 -16.69 10.56
C PHE A 1 9.45 -15.19 10.45
N GLY A 2 9.91 -14.77 9.27
CA GLY A 2 10.32 -13.42 8.97
C GLY A 2 9.18 -12.42 8.89
N GLU A 3 9.62 -11.20 8.59
CA GLU A 3 8.81 -10.02 8.38
C GLU A 3 7.58 -10.36 7.54
N SER A 4 6.45 -10.52 8.22
CA SER A 4 5.21 -10.90 7.58
C SER A 4 4.66 -9.67 6.86
N VAL A 5 4.42 -9.79 5.56
CA VAL A 5 3.96 -8.72 4.66
C VAL A 5 2.67 -9.16 3.97
N GLY A 6 1.51 -8.70 4.47
CA GLY A 6 0.16 -9.03 3.98
C GLY A 6 -0.31 -8.17 2.81
N TYR A 7 -1.13 -8.75 1.90
CA TYR A 7 -1.26 -8.44 0.46
C TYR A 7 -2.69 -8.14 -0.05
N ASP A 8 -2.67 -7.65 -1.29
CA ASP A 8 -3.63 -7.25 -2.36
C ASP A 8 -5.09 -7.71 -2.34
N ASN A 9 -5.93 -6.83 -2.86
CA ASN A 9 -7.37 -6.97 -3.02
C ASN A 9 -7.69 -7.10 -4.53
N THR A 10 -8.34 -8.20 -4.92
CA THR A 10 -8.89 -8.34 -6.27
C THR A 10 -10.40 -8.18 -6.20
N ALA A 11 -10.88 -7.01 -6.61
CA ALA A 11 -12.32 -6.72 -6.68
C ALA A 11 -12.91 -7.19 -8.01
N GLY A 12 -14.05 -7.90 -7.95
CA GLY A 12 -14.99 -7.99 -9.07
C GLY A 12 -14.69 -9.02 -10.19
N THR A 13 -13.73 -9.93 -10.03
CA THR A 13 -13.38 -10.92 -11.07
C THR A 13 -14.08 -12.27 -10.92
N ASN A 14 -14.80 -12.52 -9.81
CA ASN A 14 -15.59 -13.74 -9.63
C ASN A 14 -17.06 -13.55 -10.05
N HIS A 15 -17.77 -14.66 -10.30
CA HIS A 15 -19.19 -14.69 -10.70
C HIS A 15 -20.13 -13.96 -9.73
N TYR A 16 -19.70 -13.79 -8.48
CA TYR A 16 -20.49 -13.18 -7.40
C TYR A 16 -20.15 -11.71 -7.18
N HIS A 17 -19.22 -11.13 -7.97
CA HIS A 17 -18.70 -9.77 -7.82
C HIS A 17 -18.19 -9.45 -6.40
N MET A 18 -17.74 -10.47 -5.66
CA MET A 18 -17.23 -10.32 -4.30
C MET A 18 -15.72 -9.98 -4.31
N PRO A 19 -15.24 -9.07 -3.44
CA PRO A 19 -13.81 -8.89 -3.23
C PRO A 19 -13.14 -10.14 -2.66
N LEU A 20 -12.03 -10.53 -3.29
CA LEU A 20 -11.12 -11.57 -2.78
C LEU A 20 -9.91 -10.90 -2.13
N LEU A 21 -9.70 -11.23 -0.86
CA LEU A 21 -8.53 -10.83 -0.09
C LEU A 21 -7.55 -12.00 0.03
N LEU A 22 -6.27 -11.72 -0.27
CA LEU A 22 -5.18 -12.68 -0.16
C LEU A 22 -4.13 -12.16 0.80
N PHE A 23 -3.99 -12.84 1.94
CA PHE A 23 -2.92 -12.55 2.90
C PHE A 23 -1.71 -13.39 2.53
N VAL A 24 -0.80 -12.81 1.74
CA VAL A 24 0.52 -13.38 1.50
C VAL A 24 1.42 -13.05 2.69
N ILE A 25 2.39 -13.88 3.01
CA ILE A 25 3.48 -13.55 3.93
C ILE A 25 4.80 -13.97 3.29
N GLN A 26 5.88 -13.32 3.68
CA GLN A 26 7.22 -13.66 3.23
C GLN A 26 8.02 -14.24 4.39
N ASP A 27 8.72 -15.35 4.16
CA ASP A 27 9.61 -15.94 5.15
C ASP A 27 11.01 -15.28 5.13
N ASP A 28 11.88 -15.71 6.06
CA ASP A 28 13.25 -15.21 6.18
C ASP A 28 14.12 -15.52 4.93
N ASN A 29 13.65 -16.39 4.04
CA ASN A 29 14.31 -16.77 2.79
C ASN A 29 13.67 -16.09 1.56
N ILE A 30 12.89 -15.04 1.77
CA ILE A 30 12.25 -14.25 0.71
C ILE A 30 11.16 -15.08 -0.03
N LYS A 31 10.73 -16.22 0.53
CA LYS A 31 9.69 -17.05 -0.09
C LYS A 31 8.31 -16.57 0.33
N SER A 32 7.48 -16.31 -0.68
CA SER A 32 6.08 -15.95 -0.48
C SER A 32 5.21 -17.18 -0.26
N GLN A 33 4.32 -17.12 0.73
CA GLN A 33 3.31 -18.14 0.98
C GLN A 33 1.96 -17.47 1.32
N ILE A 34 0.85 -18.10 0.94
CA ILE A 34 -0.49 -17.63 1.32
C ILE A 34 -0.74 -18.07 2.77
N ALA A 35 -0.92 -17.11 3.68
CA ALA A 35 -1.28 -17.33 5.07
C ALA A 35 -2.78 -17.47 5.27
N ALA A 36 -3.58 -16.70 4.53
CA ALA A 36 -5.03 -16.74 4.57
C ALA A 36 -5.64 -16.20 3.27
N GLN A 37 -6.89 -16.58 3.00
CA GLN A 37 -7.70 -16.03 1.93
C GLN A 37 -9.13 -15.83 2.43
N ALA A 38 -9.81 -14.80 1.94
CA ALA A 38 -11.20 -14.54 2.31
C ALA A 38 -11.97 -13.89 1.18
N LEU A 39 -13.22 -14.32 1.01
CA LEU A 39 -14.20 -13.63 0.20
C LEU A 39 -15.08 -12.80 1.14
N ILE A 40 -15.15 -11.49 0.89
CA ILE A 40 -16.02 -10.58 1.64
C ILE A 40 -17.12 -10.06 0.74
N SER A 41 -18.25 -9.67 1.32
CA SER A 41 -19.39 -9.15 0.55
C SER A 41 -19.23 -7.69 0.13
N ASN A 42 -18.44 -6.91 0.87
CA ASN A 42 -18.19 -5.50 0.60
C ASN A 42 -16.86 -5.02 1.19
N GLU A 43 -16.35 -3.91 0.67
CA GLU A 43 -15.10 -3.26 1.08
C GLU A 43 -15.38 -2.20 2.17
N THR A 44 -15.90 -2.66 3.31
CA THR A 44 -16.20 -1.81 4.47
C THR A 44 -15.20 -2.03 5.59
N ALA A 45 -15.06 -1.05 6.48
CA ALA A 45 -14.15 -1.17 7.62
C ALA A 45 -14.53 -2.37 8.52
N GLU A 46 -15.82 -2.62 8.69
CA GLU A 46 -16.36 -3.73 9.46
C GLU A 46 -16.02 -5.09 8.83
N SER A 47 -16.19 -5.22 7.51
CA SER A 47 -15.81 -6.44 6.78
C SER A 47 -14.31 -6.70 6.84
N TYR A 48 -13.49 -5.65 6.72
CA TYR A 48 -12.04 -5.76 6.87
C TYR A 48 -11.61 -6.10 8.30
N GLN A 49 -12.23 -5.51 9.32
CA GLN A 49 -11.95 -5.85 10.72
C GLN A 49 -12.27 -7.32 10.99
N TRP A 50 -13.43 -7.80 10.50
CA TRP A 50 -13.83 -9.19 10.66
C TRP A 50 -12.80 -10.15 10.07
N VAL A 51 -12.39 -9.96 8.81
CA VAL A 51 -11.41 -10.86 8.16
C VAL A 51 -10.04 -10.79 8.81
N LEU A 52 -9.60 -9.60 9.23
CA LEU A 52 -8.33 -9.40 9.93
C LEU A 52 -8.35 -10.11 11.29
N HIS A 53 -9.45 -10.02 12.05
CA HIS A 53 -9.63 -10.72 13.32
C HIS A 53 -9.60 -12.24 13.15
N ILE A 54 -10.29 -12.77 12.13
CA ILE A 54 -10.29 -14.21 11.84
C ILE A 54 -8.89 -14.67 11.41
N THR A 55 -8.21 -13.91 10.55
CA THR A 55 -6.82 -14.18 10.13
C THR A 55 -5.87 -14.17 11.32
N LYS A 56 -6.01 -13.21 12.23
CA LYS A 56 -5.25 -13.13 13.48
C LYS A 56 -5.46 -14.37 14.34
N LYS A 57 -6.71 -14.86 14.48
CA LYS A 57 -6.99 -16.11 15.21
C LYS A 57 -6.36 -17.33 14.54
N ALA A 58 -6.50 -17.46 13.22
CA ALA A 58 -5.95 -18.58 12.45
C ALA A 58 -4.42 -18.65 12.52
N THR A 59 -3.76 -17.50 12.60
CA THR A 59 -2.29 -17.39 12.69
C THR A 59 -1.78 -17.41 14.15
N GLN A 60 -2.57 -17.92 15.11
CA GLN A 60 -2.21 -17.98 16.54
C GLN A 60 -1.85 -16.60 17.13
N LYS A 61 -2.57 -15.57 16.71
CA LYS A 61 -2.38 -14.16 17.12
C LYS A 61 -1.00 -13.58 16.76
N ARG A 62 -0.33 -14.13 15.74
CA ARG A 62 0.88 -13.52 15.20
C ARG A 62 0.56 -12.16 14.60
N VAL A 63 1.49 -11.23 14.77
CA VAL A 63 1.36 -9.84 14.34
C VAL A 63 2.50 -9.54 13.36
N PRO A 64 2.21 -9.18 12.11
CA PRO A 64 3.22 -8.74 11.16
C PRO A 64 3.86 -7.42 11.57
N ASN A 65 5.11 -7.20 11.16
CA ASN A 65 5.76 -5.89 11.32
C ASN A 65 5.18 -4.87 10.35
N ILE A 66 4.86 -5.30 9.11
CA ILE A 66 4.44 -4.43 8.01
C ILE A 66 3.25 -5.05 7.27
N PHE A 67 2.23 -4.26 6.96
CA PHE A 67 1.23 -4.55 5.93
C PHE A 67 1.52 -3.78 4.66
N VAL A 68 1.46 -4.44 3.50
CA VAL A 68 1.54 -3.79 2.19
C VAL A 68 0.15 -3.73 1.60
N ILE A 69 -0.48 -2.57 1.70
CA ILE A 69 -1.89 -2.38 1.34
C ILE A 69 -2.02 -1.42 0.17
N ASP A 70 -3.17 -1.45 -0.48
CA ASP A 70 -3.57 -0.37 -1.37
C ASP A 70 -3.88 0.91 -0.55
N SER A 71 -4.33 1.95 -1.24
CA SER A 71 -4.69 3.21 -0.60
C SER A 71 -6.14 3.25 -0.09
N ASP A 72 -6.69 2.13 0.41
CA ASP A 72 -8.06 2.05 0.95
C ASP A 72 -8.15 2.55 2.41
N PRO A 73 -8.87 3.66 2.68
CA PRO A 73 -9.09 4.16 4.04
C PRO A 73 -9.79 3.16 4.98
N ALA A 74 -10.70 2.32 4.47
CA ALA A 74 -11.41 1.33 5.27
C ALA A 74 -10.45 0.23 5.75
N MET A 75 -9.59 -0.28 4.86
CA MET A 75 -8.53 -1.23 5.22
C MET A 75 -7.55 -0.63 6.23
N LYS A 76 -7.11 0.62 6.01
CA LYS A 76 -6.25 1.34 6.95
C LYS A 76 -6.85 1.41 8.37
N SER A 77 -8.13 1.75 8.46
CA SER A 77 -8.85 1.83 9.73
C SER A 77 -8.93 0.46 10.42
N ALA A 78 -9.25 -0.57 9.64
CA ALA A 78 -9.37 -1.93 10.14
C ALA A 78 -8.04 -2.48 10.67
N ILE A 79 -6.94 -2.27 9.94
CA ILE A 79 -5.58 -2.66 10.40
C ILE A 79 -5.21 -1.91 11.67
N SER A 80 -5.48 -0.61 11.74
CA SER A 80 -5.18 0.19 12.94
C SER A 80 -5.93 -0.33 14.18
N THR A 81 -7.08 -0.97 13.98
CA THR A 81 -7.88 -1.59 15.05
C THR A 81 -7.35 -2.98 15.43
N GLU A 82 -7.18 -3.86 14.43
CA GLU A 82 -6.86 -5.28 14.65
C GLU A 82 -5.36 -5.53 14.89
N TYR A 83 -4.50 -4.66 14.36
CA TYR A 83 -3.04 -4.75 14.37
C TYR A 83 -2.39 -3.40 14.72
N PRO A 84 -2.63 -2.85 15.93
CA PRO A 84 -2.23 -1.48 16.29
C PRO A 84 -0.72 -1.22 16.34
N THR A 85 0.09 -2.28 16.38
CA THR A 85 1.56 -2.20 16.38
C THR A 85 2.19 -2.48 15.02
N THR A 86 1.36 -2.76 14.01
CA THR A 86 1.83 -3.07 12.66
C THR A 86 1.86 -1.80 11.82
N HIS A 87 3.01 -1.52 11.22
CA HIS A 87 3.12 -0.44 10.24
C HIS A 87 2.43 -0.82 8.95
N HIS A 88 1.94 0.15 8.20
CA HIS A 88 1.40 -0.11 6.87
C HIS A 88 2.03 0.81 5.83
N ILE A 89 2.40 0.21 4.70
CA ILE A 89 3.00 0.88 3.54
C ILE A 89 2.13 0.64 2.31
N LEU A 90 2.24 1.54 1.33
CA LEU A 90 1.52 1.41 0.08
C LEU A 90 2.18 0.37 -0.82
N CYS A 91 1.36 -0.47 -1.45
CA CYS A 91 1.79 -1.41 -2.48
C CYS A 91 2.45 -0.66 -3.64
N ILE A 92 3.69 -1.03 -3.96
CA ILE A 92 4.48 -0.43 -5.04
C ILE A 92 3.77 -0.56 -6.38
N TRP A 93 3.07 -1.68 -6.63
CA TRP A 93 2.32 -1.87 -7.87
C TRP A 93 1.16 -0.87 -7.99
N HIS A 94 0.32 -0.78 -6.97
CA HIS A 94 -0.76 0.22 -6.93
C HIS A 94 -0.25 1.64 -6.96
N LEU A 95 0.88 1.94 -6.31
CA LEU A 95 1.52 3.25 -6.37
C LEU A 95 1.94 3.59 -7.80
N LYS A 96 2.57 2.66 -8.54
CA LYS A 96 2.93 2.85 -9.95
C LYS A 96 1.72 3.14 -10.82
N GLU A 97 0.67 2.33 -10.69
CA GLU A 97 -0.55 2.48 -11.49
C GLU A 97 -1.28 3.79 -11.16
N ASN A 98 -1.37 4.16 -9.88
CA ASN A 98 -1.97 5.42 -9.46
C ASN A 98 -1.18 6.65 -9.96
N LEU A 99 0.15 6.61 -9.95
CA LEU A 99 0.97 7.70 -10.50
C LEU A 99 0.72 7.88 -12.00
N LYS A 100 0.71 6.79 -12.78
CA LYS A 100 0.37 6.85 -14.21
C LYS A 100 -1.04 7.40 -14.42
N LYS A 101 -2.04 6.82 -13.77
CA LYS A 101 -3.45 7.19 -13.92
C LYS A 101 -3.71 8.66 -13.58
N MET A 102 -3.06 9.18 -12.54
CA MET A 102 -3.37 10.50 -12.00
C MET A 102 -2.49 11.63 -12.53
N LEU A 103 -1.29 11.31 -13.03
CA LEU A 103 -0.28 12.31 -13.42
C LEU A 103 0.20 12.21 -14.87
N HIS A 104 -0.02 11.11 -15.58
CA HIS A 104 0.47 10.97 -16.96
C HIS A 104 -0.06 12.07 -17.88
N GLU A 105 -1.38 12.26 -17.91
CA GLU A 105 -1.99 13.32 -18.73
C GLU A 105 -1.61 14.73 -18.23
N LYS A 106 -1.55 14.93 -16.91
CA LYS A 106 -1.27 16.25 -16.31
C LYS A 106 0.16 16.73 -16.56
N LEU A 107 1.12 15.81 -16.60
CA LEU A 107 2.53 16.12 -16.81
C LEU A 107 2.95 16.01 -18.27
N GLY A 108 2.15 15.30 -19.09
CA GLY A 108 2.37 15.16 -20.52
C GLY A 108 3.81 14.70 -20.84
N PRO A 109 4.56 15.42 -21.69
CA PRO A 109 5.93 15.05 -22.06
C PRO A 109 6.89 14.93 -20.87
N THR A 110 6.67 15.70 -19.80
CA THR A 110 7.56 15.70 -18.62
C THR A 110 7.32 14.50 -17.69
N PHE A 111 6.32 13.66 -17.97
CA PHE A 111 5.99 12.51 -17.13
C PHE A 111 7.16 11.52 -16.98
N VAL A 112 7.94 11.30 -18.04
CA VAL A 112 9.06 10.34 -18.00
C VAL A 112 10.15 10.80 -17.04
N ASP A 113 10.50 12.08 -17.10
CA ASP A 113 11.49 12.71 -16.22
C ASP A 113 10.99 12.76 -14.78
N PHE A 114 9.70 13.11 -14.60
CA PHE A 114 9.02 13.04 -13.31
C PHE A 114 9.09 11.64 -12.70
N TYR A 115 8.72 10.62 -13.48
CA TYR A 115 8.64 9.25 -13.01
C TYR A 115 10.02 8.74 -12.58
N SER A 116 11.06 9.09 -13.34
CA SER A 116 12.45 8.81 -12.99
C SER A 116 12.88 9.53 -11.70
N ALA A 117 12.56 10.82 -11.58
CA ALA A 117 12.84 11.61 -10.38
C ALA A 117 12.10 11.08 -9.14
N PHE A 118 10.84 10.67 -9.31
CA PHE A 118 10.03 10.06 -8.25
C PHE A 118 10.69 8.79 -7.72
N TRP A 119 11.10 7.87 -8.59
CA TRP A 119 11.72 6.61 -8.15
C TRP A 119 13.13 6.83 -7.57
N ARG A 120 13.87 7.82 -8.05
CA ARG A 120 15.13 8.24 -7.43
C ARG A 120 14.91 8.72 -5.99
N CYS A 121 13.89 9.56 -5.80
CA CYS A 121 13.51 10.03 -4.46
C CYS A 121 13.02 8.87 -3.57
N HIS A 122 12.11 8.03 -4.07
CA HIS A 122 11.52 6.92 -3.32
C HIS A 122 12.57 5.90 -2.86
N ASN A 123 13.50 5.53 -3.73
CA ASN A 123 14.52 4.51 -3.47
C ASN A 123 15.77 5.07 -2.79
N SER A 124 15.68 6.24 -2.16
CA SER A 124 16.81 6.82 -1.43
C SER A 124 16.97 6.14 -0.08
N ASP A 125 18.09 5.46 0.10
CA ASP A 125 18.43 4.78 1.37
C ASP A 125 18.99 5.73 2.44
N ILE A 126 19.25 7.00 2.06
CA ILE A 126 19.80 8.03 2.93
C ILE A 126 18.77 9.13 3.13
N SER A 127 18.46 9.45 4.39
CA SER A 127 17.43 10.43 4.74
C SER A 127 17.69 11.81 4.13
N ASP A 128 18.93 12.30 4.18
CA ASP A 128 19.28 13.61 3.60
C ASP A 128 19.11 13.64 2.07
N LEU A 129 19.45 12.55 1.38
CA LEU A 129 19.22 12.41 -0.06
C LEU A 129 17.73 12.34 -0.39
N PHE A 130 16.95 11.61 0.42
CA PHE A 130 15.50 11.59 0.28
C PHE A 130 14.94 13.01 0.36
N TYR A 131 15.30 13.80 1.39
CA TYR A 131 14.78 15.16 1.55
C TYR A 131 15.27 16.10 0.44
N TYR A 132 16.51 15.94 -0.02
CA TYR A 132 17.05 16.67 -1.16
C TYR A 132 16.24 16.40 -2.44
N TYR A 133 16.09 15.13 -2.83
CA TYR A 133 15.33 14.77 -4.04
C TYR A 133 13.83 15.05 -3.89
N TRP A 134 13.29 14.92 -2.67
CA TRP A 134 11.90 15.25 -2.39
C TRP A 134 11.63 16.73 -2.65
N LYS A 135 12.53 17.60 -2.19
CA LYS A 135 12.46 19.04 -2.45
C LYS A 135 12.50 19.33 -3.95
N GLU A 136 13.47 18.77 -4.68
CA GLU A 136 13.54 18.92 -6.15
C GLU A 136 12.26 18.43 -6.83
N LEU A 137 11.70 17.31 -6.38
CA LEU A 137 10.52 16.69 -6.97
C LEU A 137 9.27 17.59 -6.81
N ILE A 138 9.03 18.15 -5.63
CA ILE A 138 7.85 18.99 -5.39
C ILE A 138 7.96 20.39 -6.00
N GLU A 139 9.19 20.91 -6.16
CA GLU A 139 9.47 22.20 -6.79
C GLU A 139 9.35 22.11 -8.32
N ASN A 140 9.92 21.06 -8.93
CA ASN A 140 9.92 20.87 -10.38
C ASN A 140 8.59 20.33 -10.93
N TYR A 141 7.77 19.65 -10.10
CA TYR A 141 6.50 19.05 -10.52
C TYR A 141 5.31 19.46 -9.62
N PRO A 142 4.84 20.73 -9.67
CA PRO A 142 3.77 21.21 -8.80
C PRO A 142 2.45 20.41 -8.90
N ALA A 143 2.09 19.93 -10.09
CA ALA A 143 0.92 19.08 -10.30
C ALA A 143 1.03 17.74 -9.56
N ALA A 144 2.24 17.18 -9.47
CA ALA A 144 2.51 15.99 -8.68
C ALA A 144 2.46 16.28 -7.18
N ASN A 145 3.00 17.42 -6.74
CA ASN A 145 2.91 17.85 -5.33
C ASN A 145 1.45 17.93 -4.86
N GLN A 146 0.55 18.51 -5.66
CA GLN A 146 -0.89 18.54 -5.33
C GLN A 146 -1.47 17.13 -5.14
N TYR A 147 -1.09 16.17 -5.99
CA TYR A 147 -1.48 14.78 -5.84
C TYR A 147 -0.90 14.16 -4.56
N PHE A 148 0.38 14.38 -4.28
CA PHE A 148 1.04 13.84 -3.08
C PHE A 148 0.37 14.33 -1.80
N GLN A 149 0.09 15.64 -1.68
CA GLN A 149 -0.57 16.23 -0.51
C GLN A 149 -1.95 15.60 -0.28
N LYS A 150 -2.70 15.37 -1.37
CA LYS A 150 -4.05 14.82 -1.28
C LYS A 150 -4.09 13.32 -1.00
N HIS A 151 -3.14 12.56 -1.57
CA HIS A 151 -3.23 11.10 -1.67
C HIS A 151 -2.10 10.31 -0.99
N LEU A 152 -0.86 10.81 -0.95
CA LEU A 152 0.28 10.06 -0.40
C LEU A 152 0.65 10.49 1.03
N TYR A 153 0.64 11.78 1.35
CA TYR A 153 1.07 12.26 2.68
C TYR A 153 0.26 11.71 3.86
N LYS A 154 -1.01 11.36 3.62
CA LYS A 154 -1.90 10.73 4.60
C LYS A 154 -1.42 9.34 5.05
N TRP A 155 -0.47 8.75 4.33
CA TRP A 155 0.10 7.43 4.59
C TRP A 155 1.50 7.48 5.21
N ARG A 156 2.06 8.68 5.41
CA ARG A 156 3.44 8.87 5.90
C ARG A 156 3.61 8.66 7.42
N LYS A 157 2.56 8.85 8.22
CA LYS A 157 2.63 8.85 9.70
C LYS A 157 2.05 7.57 10.33
N SER A 158 2.03 6.48 9.57
CA SER A 158 1.28 5.28 9.92
C SER A 158 2.15 4.14 10.44
#